data_AF-A0A355DK43-F1
#
_entry.id   AF-A0A355DK43-F1
#
_cell.length_a   1.000
_cell.length_b   1.000
_cell.length_c   1.000
_cell.angle_alpha   90.00
_cell.angle_beta   90.00
_cell.angle_gamma   90.00
#
_symmetry.space_group_name_H-M   'P 1'
#
loop_
_entity.id
_entity.type
_entity.pdbx_description
1 polymer ?
#
loop_
_entity_poly.entity_id
_entity_poly.type
_entity_poly.pdbx_seq_one_letter_code
_entity_poly.pdbx_strand_id
1 'polypeptide(L)'
;MFSHFFASQSIEITVPDQPIPIQHYLRQPQHLVHAIADPTLIQQLSQERFRLKMRPLNFLTLNFQPTVELKVWADSDGTVHLASLGCKIIGLDYINQRFTLKLNGKLYPYQTNGVT
;
A
#
# COMPACT_ATOMS: atom_id res chain seq x y z
N MET A 1 21.55 1.46 -19.45
CA MET A 1 20.86 0.19 -19.14
C MET A 1 20.00 0.43 -17.91
N PHE A 2 18.69 0.22 -17.98
CA PHE A 2 17.79 0.39 -16.84
C PHE A 2 17.43 -0.97 -16.27
N SER A 3 17.77 -1.21 -15.00
CA SER A 3 17.37 -2.42 -14.29
C SER A 3 15.92 -2.31 -13.87
N HIS A 4 15.13 -3.33 -14.19
CA HIS A 4 13.72 -3.41 -13.82
C HIS A 4 13.54 -4.59 -12.87
N PHE A 5 12.90 -4.33 -11.74
CA PHE A 5 12.58 -5.32 -10.73
C PHE A 5 11.07 -5.41 -10.56
N PHE A 6 10.56 -6.63 -10.51
CA PHE A 6 9.14 -6.89 -10.32
C PHE A 6 8.97 -7.95 -9.25
N ALA A 7 7.99 -7.74 -8.39
CA ALA A 7 7.54 -8.70 -7.39
C ALA A 7 6.02 -8.64 -7.31
N SER A 8 5.41 -9.79 -7.09
CA SER A 8 3.97 -9.91 -6.87
C SER A 8 3.75 -10.97 -5.80
N GLN A 9 2.78 -10.72 -4.93
CA GLN A 9 2.37 -11.65 -3.89
C GLN A 9 0.85 -11.58 -3.75
N SER A 10 0.24 -12.74 -3.56
CA SER A 10 -1.16 -12.88 -3.20
C SER A 10 -1.24 -13.68 -1.92
N ILE A 11 -2.13 -13.28 -1.02
CA ILE A 11 -2.37 -13.95 0.25
C ILE A 11 -3.87 -14.11 0.43
N GLU A 12 -4.25 -15.21 1.05
CA GLU A 12 -5.61 -15.49 1.50
C GLU A 12 -5.63 -15.39 3.02
N ILE A 13 -6.61 -14.67 3.56
CA ILE A 13 -6.76 -14.46 5.00
C ILE A 13 -8.16 -14.90 5.36
N THR A 14 -8.28 -15.97 6.14
CA THR A 14 -9.58 -16.39 6.68
C THR A 14 -10.06 -15.38 7.71
N VAL A 15 -11.27 -14.87 7.51
CA VAL A 15 -11.90 -13.92 8.42
C VAL A 15 -12.96 -14.66 9.23
N PRO A 16 -12.83 -14.74 10.57
CA PRO A 16 -13.85 -15.41 11.37
C PRO A 16 -15.17 -14.65 11.26
N ASP A 17 -16.28 -15.38 11.39
CA ASP A 17 -17.60 -14.75 11.43
C ASP A 17 -17.68 -13.74 12.58
N GLN A 18 -18.05 -12.51 12.24
CA GLN A 18 -18.23 -11.40 13.17
C GLN A 18 -19.60 -10.76 12.95
N PRO A 19 -20.21 -10.14 13.99
CA PRO A 19 -21.49 -9.43 13.84
C PRO A 19 -21.46 -8.34 12.77
N ILE A 20 -20.28 -7.75 12.53
CA ILE A 20 -20.05 -6.77 11.47
C ILE A 20 -19.35 -7.49 10.32
N PRO A 21 -19.97 -7.59 9.14
CA PRO A 21 -19.33 -8.23 7.98
C PRO A 21 -18.06 -7.49 7.58
N ILE A 22 -17.03 -8.24 7.16
CA ILE A 22 -15.72 -7.68 6.78
C ILE A 22 -15.83 -6.63 5.67
N GLN A 23 -16.83 -6.75 4.79
CA GLN A 23 -17.15 -5.78 3.73
C GLN A 23 -17.32 -4.36 4.31
N HIS A 24 -17.98 -4.23 5.47
CA HIS A 24 -18.19 -2.92 6.11
C HIS A 24 -16.88 -2.34 6.65
N TYR A 25 -16.00 -3.19 7.17
CA TYR A 25 -14.69 -2.76 7.64
C TYR A 25 -13.80 -2.29 6.49
N LEU A 26 -13.79 -3.03 5.38
CA LEU A 26 -12.99 -2.72 4.19
C LEU A 26 -13.40 -1.43 3.48
N ARG A 27 -14.68 -1.01 3.63
CA ARG A 27 -15.16 0.29 3.13
C ARG A 27 -14.51 1.50 3.82
N GLN A 28 -13.66 1.31 4.83
CA GLN A 28 -12.91 2.37 5.50
C GLN A 28 -11.42 2.31 5.12
N PRO A 29 -10.98 3.04 4.07
CA PRO A 29 -9.63 2.89 3.50
C PRO A 29 -8.50 3.10 4.50
N GLN A 30 -8.71 3.98 5.48
CA GLN A 30 -7.76 4.29 6.55
C GLN A 30 -7.32 3.05 7.34
N HIS A 31 -8.24 2.11 7.62
CA HIS A 31 -7.91 0.88 8.35
C HIS A 31 -6.95 -0.01 7.57
N LEU A 32 -7.08 -0.05 6.24
CA LEU A 32 -6.20 -0.86 5.41
C LEU A 32 -4.79 -0.28 5.35
N VAL A 33 -4.65 1.04 5.24
CA VAL A 33 -3.33 1.69 5.16
C VAL A 33 -2.51 1.40 6.41
N HIS A 34 -3.13 1.46 7.59
CA HIS A 34 -2.47 1.15 8.86
C HIS A 34 -2.16 -0.34 9.06
N ALA A 35 -2.78 -1.25 8.29
CA ALA A 35 -2.47 -2.67 8.34
C ALA A 35 -1.26 -3.06 7.48
N ILE A 36 -1.01 -2.33 6.39
CA ILE A 36 0.06 -2.67 5.41
C ILE A 36 1.41 -2.01 5.72
N ALA A 37 1.45 -1.02 6.61
CA ALA A 37 2.67 -0.35 7.02
C ALA A 37 2.58 0.19 8.45
N ASP A 38 3.74 0.47 9.04
CA ASP A 38 3.85 1.07 10.36
C ASP A 38 3.08 2.40 10.40
N PRO A 39 2.07 2.56 11.28
CA PRO A 39 1.28 3.79 11.40
C PRO A 39 2.13 5.04 11.64
N THR A 40 3.28 4.92 12.31
CA THR A 40 4.19 6.05 12.57
C THR A 40 4.87 6.57 11.30
N LEU A 41 4.92 5.75 10.25
CA LEU A 41 5.48 6.09 8.95
C LEU A 41 4.42 6.54 7.94
N ILE A 42 3.14 6.57 8.35
CA ILE A 42 2.01 6.96 7.52
C ILE A 42 1.53 8.34 7.94
N GLN A 43 1.43 9.24 6.98
CA GLN A 43 0.78 10.52 7.13
C GLN A 43 -0.43 10.57 6.19
N GLN A 44 -1.63 10.75 6.73
CA GLN A 44 -2.81 10.98 5.91
C GLN A 44 -2.77 12.40 5.31
N LEU A 45 -2.88 12.50 3.99
CA LEU A 45 -2.93 13.76 3.25
C LEU A 45 -4.38 14.16 2.92
N SER A 46 -5.23 13.18 2.63
CA SER A 46 -6.68 13.33 2.46
C SER A 46 -7.39 12.00 2.71
N GLN A 47 -8.71 11.93 2.49
CA GLN A 47 -9.51 10.72 2.69
C GLN A 47 -8.95 9.49 1.95
N GLU A 48 -8.44 9.68 0.73
CA GLU A 48 -7.89 8.59 -0.10
C GLU A 48 -6.38 8.71 -0.35
N ARG A 49 -5.72 9.76 0.15
CA ARG A 49 -4.29 10.00 -0.12
C ARG A 49 -3.47 9.91 1.15
N PHE A 50 -2.39 9.15 1.06
CA PHE A 50 -1.50 8.86 2.17
C PHE A 50 -0.06 9.02 1.72
N ARG A 51 0.79 9.52 2.61
CA ARG A 51 2.23 9.54 2.43
C ARG A 51 2.85 8.49 3.33
N LEU A 52 3.57 7.55 2.72
CA LEU A 52 4.26 6.46 3.39
C LEU A 52 5.76 6.69 3.31
N LYS A 53 6.43 6.82 4.46
CA LYS A 53 7.88 6.67 4.54
C LYS A 53 8.22 5.18 4.55
N MET A 54 8.89 4.70 3.52
CA MET A 54 9.32 3.30 3.49
C MET A 54 10.44 3.08 4.51
N ARG A 55 10.71 1.82 4.84
CA ARG A 55 11.93 1.49 5.61
C ARG A 55 13.16 1.95 4.82
N PRO A 56 14.20 2.48 5.47
CA PRO A 56 15.45 2.82 4.80
C PRO A 56 15.99 1.60 4.03
N LEU A 57 16.38 1.83 2.78
CA LEU A 57 16.99 0.82 1.93
C LEU A 57 18.49 1.05 1.92
N ASN A 58 19.23 -0.02 2.16
CA ASN A 58 20.67 -0.06 1.96
C ASN A 58 20.92 -0.81 0.65
N PHE A 59 21.43 -0.10 -0.36
CA PHE A 59 21.79 -0.71 -1.63
C PHE A 59 23.21 -0.29 -2.00
N LEU A 60 24.14 -1.27 -1.95
CA LEU A 60 25.57 -1.03 -2.06
C LEU A 60 26.03 0.01 -1.01
N THR A 61 26.60 1.14 -1.44
CA THR A 61 27.05 2.25 -0.59
C THR A 61 25.98 3.31 -0.35
N LEU A 62 24.80 3.18 -0.96
CA LEU A 62 23.72 4.15 -0.85
C LEU A 62 22.76 3.73 0.27
N ASN A 63 22.53 4.66 1.20
CA ASN A 63 21.42 4.58 2.16
C ASN A 63 20.41 5.65 1.80
N PHE A 64 19.16 5.23 1.59
CA PHE A 64 18.10 6.18 1.28
C PHE A 64 16.75 5.69 1.78
N GLN A 65 15.88 6.65 2.09
CA GLN A 65 14.53 6.37 2.55
C GLN A 65 13.51 6.89 1.51
N PRO A 66 12.91 6.00 0.71
CA PRO A 66 11.84 6.39 -0.19
C PRO A 66 10.60 6.88 0.57
N THR A 67 9.97 7.92 0.05
CA THR A 67 8.67 8.44 0.50
C THR A 67 7.69 8.30 -0.65
N VAL A 68 6.64 7.52 -0.46
CA VAL A 68 5.66 7.17 -1.49
C VAL A 68 4.35 7.89 -1.19
N GLU A 69 3.75 8.48 -2.21
CA GLU A 69 2.35 8.90 -2.13
C GLU A 69 1.46 7.77 -2.64
N LEU A 70 0.54 7.33 -1.80
CA LEU A 70 -0.39 6.25 -2.07
C LEU A 70 -1.80 6.83 -2.21
N LYS A 71 -2.54 6.33 -3.19
CA LYS A 71 -4.00 6.42 -3.25
C LYS A 71 -4.58 5.11 -2.76
N VAL A 72 -5.49 5.17 -1.79
CA VAL A 72 -6.23 4.02 -1.27
C VAL A 72 -7.70 4.37 -1.23
N TRP A 73 -8.52 3.58 -1.92
CA TRP A 73 -9.96 3.82 -2.04
C TRP A 73 -10.70 2.49 -2.00
N ALA A 74 -11.95 2.52 -1.55
CA ALA A 74 -12.79 1.34 -1.46
C ALA A 74 -14.02 1.51 -2.34
N ASP A 75 -14.35 0.46 -3.08
CA ASP A 75 -15.57 0.36 -3.85
C ASP A 75 -16.74 -0.05 -2.93
N SER A 76 -17.96 0.14 -3.43
CA SER A 76 -19.18 -0.17 -2.67
C SER A 76 -19.31 -1.66 -2.29
N ASP A 77 -18.66 -2.56 -3.02
CA ASP A 77 -18.63 -4.01 -2.77
C ASP A 77 -17.64 -4.41 -1.65
N GLY A 78 -16.87 -3.47 -1.12
CA GLY A 78 -15.82 -3.73 -0.14
C GLY A 78 -14.47 -4.10 -0.77
N THR A 79 -14.33 -4.02 -2.10
CA THR A 79 -13.03 -4.08 -2.76
C THR A 79 -12.22 -2.83 -2.39
N VAL A 80 -11.03 -3.01 -1.84
CA VAL A 80 -10.07 -1.94 -1.59
C VAL A 80 -8.97 -1.97 -2.63
N HIS A 81 -8.69 -0.82 -3.22
CA HIS A 81 -7.61 -0.64 -4.17
C HIS A 81 -6.51 0.20 -3.55
N LEU A 82 -5.28 -0.08 -3.98
CA LEU A 82 -4.10 0.68 -3.62
C LEU A 82 -3.30 0.96 -4.89
N ALA A 83 -2.85 2.20 -5.04
CA ALA A 83 -1.94 2.59 -6.11
C ALA A 83 -0.92 3.63 -5.63
N SER A 84 0.33 3.50 -6.04
CA SER A 84 1.33 4.57 -5.89
C SER A 84 1.06 5.69 -6.89
N LEU A 85 0.95 6.92 -6.41
CA LEU A 85 0.86 8.12 -7.23
C LEU A 85 2.25 8.68 -7.59
N GLY A 86 3.23 8.40 -6.73
CA GLY A 86 4.61 8.82 -6.95
C GLY A 86 5.52 8.38 -5.82
N CYS A 87 6.83 8.51 -6.04
CA CYS A 87 7.85 8.22 -5.05
C CYS A 87 8.92 9.30 -5.12
N LYS A 88 9.37 9.75 -3.94
CA LYS A 88 10.49 10.69 -3.79
C LYS A 88 11.50 10.13 -2.82
N ILE A 89 12.76 10.31 -3.13
CA ILE A 89 13.90 9.98 -2.28
C ILE A 89 14.49 11.30 -1.80
N ILE A 90 14.34 11.58 -0.51
CA ILE A 90 14.80 12.84 0.08
C ILE A 90 16.33 12.81 0.22
N GLY A 91 17.01 13.88 -0.19
CA GLY A 91 18.47 14.03 -0.05
C GLY A 91 19.30 13.45 -1.19
N LEU A 92 18.68 12.83 -2.20
CA LEU A 92 19.36 12.25 -3.37
C LEU A 92 18.60 12.60 -4.66
N ASP A 93 18.53 13.89 -4.99
CA ASP A 93 17.69 14.40 -6.07
C ASP A 93 18.02 13.82 -7.46
N TYR A 94 19.28 13.47 -7.71
CA TYR A 94 19.68 12.82 -8.95
C TYR A 94 19.03 11.45 -9.14
N ILE A 95 18.66 10.75 -8.05
CA ILE A 95 17.97 9.46 -8.11
C ILE A 95 16.51 9.66 -8.47
N ASN A 96 15.87 10.76 -8.02
CA ASN A 96 14.47 11.05 -8.32
C ASN A 96 14.17 11.19 -9.82
N GLN A 97 15.18 11.48 -10.65
CA GLN A 97 15.06 11.54 -12.11
C GLN A 97 15.23 10.19 -12.80
N ARG A 98 15.72 9.16 -12.08
CA ARG A 98 16.14 7.87 -12.64
C ARG A 98 15.48 6.67 -11.97
N PHE A 99 14.74 6.89 -10.89
CA PHE A 99 14.04 5.88 -10.14
C PHE A 99 12.54 6.08 -10.27
N THR A 100 11.82 4.97 -10.44
CA THR A 100 10.36 4.97 -10.41
C THR A 100 9.90 3.75 -9.63
N LEU A 101 9.02 3.98 -8.67
CA LEU A 101 8.30 2.93 -7.97
C LEU A 101 6.86 2.92 -8.48
N LYS A 102 6.40 1.75 -8.94
CA LYS A 102 4.99 1.50 -9.24
C LYS A 102 4.52 0.37 -8.33
N LEU A 103 3.52 0.67 -7.51
CA LEU A 103 2.86 -0.28 -6.63
C LEU A 103 1.37 -0.22 -6.92
N ASN A 104 0.77 -1.37 -7.21
CA ASN A 104 -0.66 -1.53 -7.32
C ASN A 104 -1.07 -2.75 -6.51
N GLY A 105 -2.22 -2.68 -5.85
CA GLY A 105 -2.76 -3.77 -5.05
C GLY A 105 -4.27 -3.71 -5.00
N LYS A 106 -4.87 -4.87 -4.75
CA LYS A 106 -6.31 -5.01 -4.54
C LYS A 106 -6.52 -6.02 -3.42
N LEU A 107 -7.37 -5.67 -2.45
CA LEU A 107 -7.90 -6.57 -1.45
C LEU A 107 -9.41 -6.62 -1.65
N TYR A 108 -9.99 -7.81 -1.69
CA TYR A 108 -11.43 -7.96 -1.82
C TYR A 108 -11.90 -9.13 -0.97
N PRO A 109 -13.10 -9.02 -0.38
CA PRO A 109 -13.72 -10.13 0.30
C PRO A 109 -14.15 -11.18 -0.73
N TYR A 110 -13.89 -12.45 -0.46
CA TYR A 110 -14.40 -13.56 -1.25
C TYR A 110 -14.92 -14.63 -0.30
N GLN A 111 -16.00 -15.31 -0.69
CA GLN A 111 -16.58 -16.39 0.12
C GLN A 111 -16.28 -17.74 -0.52
N THR A 112 -15.71 -18.64 0.27
CA THR A 112 -15.52 -20.04 -0.10
C THR A 112 -16.24 -20.91 0.91
N ASN A 113 -17.18 -21.73 0.44
CA ASN A 113 -17.98 -22.64 1.29
C ASN A 113 -18.72 -21.95 2.46
N GLY A 114 -19.14 -20.69 2.28
CA GLY A 114 -19.86 -19.92 3.29
C GLY A 114 -18.99 -19.22 4.33
N VAL A 115 -17.67 -19.35 4.25
CA VAL A 115 -16.69 -18.64 5.10
C VAL A 115 -16.01 -17.56 4.25
N THR A 116 -15.79 -16.37 4.83
CA THR A 116 -15.07 -15.25 4.18
C THR A 116 -13.60 -15.24 4.56
#